data_AF-A0A9W4TID2-F1
#
_entry.id   AF-A0A9W4TID2-F1
#
_cell.length_a   1.000
_cell.length_b   1.000
_cell.length_c   1.000
_cell.angle_alpha   90.00
_cell.angle_beta   90.00
_cell.angle_gamma   90.00
#
_symmetry.space_group_name_H-M   'P 1'
#
loop_
_entity.id
_entity.type
_entity.pdbx_description
1 polymer ?
#
loop_
_entity_poly.entity_id
_entity_poly.type
_entity_poly.pdbx_seq_one_letter_code
_entity_poly.pdbx_strand_id
1 'polypeptide(L)'
;MTRQDLEIIDDLLKRTDNLPEILHLRAAEIGYEFTEEDKALLLETYQKLDDILKEAAAFINVKFPGREDYIYGWNKIDFDTKIGDFKIATTDREHIKRAWKNGLFDLKGLLKSLRNEVILLIEPEKEKEKKQLIPKTLSFIEILSWIAGIIGTIIALYAFFK
;
A
#
# COMPACT_ATOMS: atom_id res chain seq x y z
N MET A 1 -0.22 8.84 6.73
CA MET A 1 0.04 8.16 5.45
C MET A 1 -0.50 9.05 4.35
N THR A 2 0.08 9.02 3.16
CA THR A 2 -0.26 9.94 2.06
C THR A 2 -0.68 9.18 0.81
N ARG A 3 -1.27 9.87 -0.16
CA ARG A 3 -1.53 9.29 -1.50
C ARG A 3 -0.25 8.82 -2.18
N GLN A 4 0.86 9.53 -1.98
CA GLN A 4 2.16 9.14 -2.51
C GLN A 4 2.60 7.78 -1.93
N ASP A 5 2.33 7.51 -0.65
CA ASP A 5 2.63 6.21 -0.05
C ASP A 5 1.83 5.08 -0.71
N LEU A 6 0.58 5.36 -1.10
CA LEU A 6 -0.26 4.41 -1.83
C LEU A 6 0.26 4.18 -3.26
N GLU A 7 0.67 5.25 -3.96
CA GLU A 7 1.26 5.16 -5.30
C GLU A 7 2.54 4.32 -5.32
N ILE A 8 3.38 4.44 -4.27
CA ILE A 8 4.59 3.60 -4.13
C ILE A 8 4.21 2.12 -4.01
N ILE A 9 3.23 1.76 -3.17
CA ILE A 9 2.81 0.35 -3.03
C ILE A 9 2.16 -0.17 -4.33
N ASP A 10 1.35 0.67 -5.00
CA ASP A 10 0.72 0.31 -6.27
C ASP A 10 1.77 0.07 -7.36
N ASP A 11 2.85 0.86 -7.40
CA ASP A 11 3.99 0.61 -8.29
C ASP A 11 4.73 -0.69 -7.96
N LEU A 12 5.00 -0.96 -6.68
CA LEU A 12 5.61 -2.22 -6.24
C LEU A 12 4.77 -3.44 -6.62
N LEU A 13 3.44 -3.36 -6.45
CA LEU A 13 2.52 -4.41 -6.87
C LEU A 13 2.57 -4.62 -8.38
N LYS A 14 2.51 -3.53 -9.16
CA LYS A 14 2.60 -3.59 -10.62
C LYS A 14 3.91 -4.21 -11.10
N ARG A 15 5.04 -3.82 -10.50
CA ARG A 15 6.37 -4.40 -10.83
C ARG A 15 6.44 -5.88 -10.46
N THR A 16 5.85 -6.27 -9.33
CA THR A 16 5.76 -7.68 -8.90
C THR A 16 4.85 -8.50 -9.84
N ASP A 17 3.77 -7.92 -10.34
CA ASP A 17 2.89 -8.56 -11.32
C ASP A 17 3.53 -8.72 -12.70
N ASN A 18 4.48 -7.85 -13.04
CA ASN A 18 5.26 -7.92 -14.28
C ASN A 18 6.47 -8.88 -14.21
N LEU A 19 6.78 -9.44 -13.04
CA LEU A 19 7.76 -10.53 -12.95
C LEU A 19 7.20 -11.79 -13.62
N PRO A 20 8.06 -12.61 -14.25
CA PRO A 20 7.59 -13.80 -14.93
C PRO A 20 6.95 -14.79 -13.94
N GLU A 21 5.80 -15.38 -14.29
CA GLU A 21 5.09 -16.33 -13.41
C GLU A 21 5.90 -17.60 -13.13
N ILE A 22 6.79 -17.94 -14.05
CA ILE A 22 7.75 -19.02 -13.93
C ILE A 22 9.12 -18.41 -14.23
N LEU A 23 10.11 -18.67 -13.38
CA LEU A 23 11.50 -18.38 -13.69
C LEU A 23 11.99 -19.39 -14.75
N HIS A 24 11.57 -19.17 -16.00
CA HIS A 24 11.61 -20.12 -17.12
C HIS A 24 12.99 -20.74 -17.35
N LEU A 25 14.05 -20.01 -16.99
CA LEU A 25 15.42 -20.38 -17.27
C LEU A 25 15.98 -21.36 -16.23
N ARG A 26 15.91 -21.08 -14.91
CA ARG A 26 16.32 -22.10 -13.90
C ARG A 26 15.47 -23.38 -13.94
N ALA A 27 14.32 -23.31 -14.58
CA ALA A 27 13.41 -24.41 -14.81
C ALA A 27 13.54 -24.97 -16.24
N ALA A 28 14.68 -24.87 -16.91
CA ALA A 28 14.88 -25.48 -18.23
C ALA A 28 14.96 -27.02 -18.13
N GLU A 29 14.78 -27.70 -19.27
CA GLU A 29 14.88 -29.17 -19.32
C GLU A 29 16.32 -29.64 -19.07
N ILE A 30 16.47 -30.88 -18.59
CA ILE A 30 17.79 -31.48 -18.35
C ILE A 30 18.57 -31.50 -19.67
N GLY A 31 19.77 -30.92 -19.67
CA GLY A 31 20.63 -30.80 -20.85
C GLY A 31 20.45 -29.51 -21.65
N TYR A 32 19.58 -28.59 -21.21
CA TYR A 32 19.51 -27.25 -21.77
C TYR A 32 20.70 -26.41 -21.30
N GLU A 33 21.51 -25.94 -22.24
CA GLU A 33 22.57 -24.96 -21.99
C GLU A 33 22.00 -23.55 -22.20
N PHE A 34 22.13 -22.69 -21.19
CA PHE A 34 21.71 -21.31 -21.30
C PHE A 34 22.51 -20.57 -22.36
N THR A 35 21.79 -19.87 -23.24
CA THR A 35 22.42 -18.87 -24.11
C THR A 35 22.84 -17.65 -23.28
N GLU A 36 23.63 -16.75 -23.87
CA GLU A 36 23.99 -15.49 -23.20
C GLU A 36 22.76 -14.60 -22.99
N GLU A 37 21.79 -14.64 -23.90
CA GLU A 37 20.50 -13.93 -23.78
C GLU A 37 19.68 -14.46 -22.60
N ASP A 38 19.67 -15.78 -22.40
CA ASP A 38 19.00 -16.38 -21.25
C ASP A 38 19.65 -15.91 -19.94
N LYS A 39 20.98 -15.98 -19.85
CA LYS A 39 21.70 -15.52 -18.65
C LYS A 39 21.41 -14.06 -18.35
N ALA A 40 21.37 -13.22 -19.39
CA ALA A 40 21.03 -11.80 -19.26
C ALA A 40 19.59 -11.60 -18.75
N LEU A 41 18.61 -12.32 -19.30
CA LEU A 41 17.21 -12.25 -18.87
C LEU A 41 17.03 -12.73 -17.43
N LEU A 42 17.73 -13.80 -17.04
CA LEU A 42 17.72 -14.32 -15.68
C LEU A 42 18.28 -13.30 -14.69
N LEU A 43 19.42 -12.70 -15.03
CA LEU A 43 20.05 -11.66 -14.23
C LEU A 43 19.15 -10.44 -14.08
N GLU A 44 18.57 -9.96 -15.19
CA GLU A 44 17.64 -8.83 -15.18
C GLU A 44 16.42 -9.10 -14.30
N THR A 45 15.87 -10.32 -14.36
CA THR A 45 14.74 -10.72 -13.53
C THR A 45 15.10 -10.69 -12.04
N TYR A 46 16.27 -11.20 -11.67
CA TYR A 46 16.74 -11.16 -10.29
C TYR A 46 17.04 -9.75 -9.80
N GLN A 47 17.60 -8.88 -10.64
CA GLN A 47 17.81 -7.48 -10.32
C GLN A 47 16.48 -6.77 -10.04
N LYS A 48 15.48 -6.95 -10.90
CA LYS A 48 14.14 -6.39 -10.69
C LYS A 48 13.51 -6.88 -9.39
N LEU A 49 13.65 -8.18 -9.08
CA LEU A 49 13.15 -8.73 -7.82
C LEU A 49 13.88 -8.13 -6.61
N ASP A 50 15.21 -8.03 -6.65
CA ASP A 50 16.02 -7.45 -5.57
C ASP A 50 15.63 -5.99 -5.29
N ASP A 51 15.43 -5.19 -6.34
CA ASP A 51 14.96 -3.80 -6.20
C ASP A 51 13.59 -3.74 -5.51
N ILE A 52 12.63 -4.58 -5.93
CA ILE A 52 11.30 -4.66 -5.31
C ILE A 52 11.41 -5.03 -3.83
N LEU A 53 12.23 -6.04 -3.49
CA LEU A 53 12.39 -6.51 -2.11
C LEU A 53 13.02 -5.45 -1.21
N LYS A 54 14.03 -4.72 -1.71
CA LYS A 54 14.69 -3.62 -1.00
C LYS A 54 13.75 -2.44 -0.79
N GLU A 55 13.01 -2.04 -1.82
CA GLU A 55 12.05 -0.95 -1.72
C GLU A 55 10.89 -1.31 -0.77
N ALA A 56 10.38 -2.54 -0.82
CA ALA A 56 9.38 -3.02 0.13
C ALA A 56 9.91 -3.01 1.57
N ALA A 57 11.13 -3.48 1.81
CA ALA A 57 11.76 -3.45 3.13
C ALA A 57 11.94 -2.00 3.63
N ALA A 58 12.43 -1.11 2.78
CA ALA A 58 12.59 0.30 3.09
C ALA A 58 11.24 0.96 3.44
N PHE A 59 10.20 0.65 2.66
CA PHE A 59 8.86 1.15 2.91
C PHE A 59 8.31 0.69 4.26
N ILE A 60 8.44 -0.61 4.59
CA ILE A 60 8.04 -1.16 5.90
C ILE A 60 8.77 -0.44 7.03
N ASN A 61 10.11 -0.33 6.94
CA ASN A 61 10.92 0.27 7.99
C ASN A 61 10.60 1.75 8.22
N VAL A 62 10.32 2.51 7.16
CA VAL A 62 10.04 3.94 7.24
C VAL A 62 8.60 4.22 7.67
N LYS A 63 7.63 3.46 7.14
CA LYS A 63 6.20 3.78 7.26
C LYS A 63 5.48 2.97 8.33
N PHE A 64 6.03 1.83 8.73
CA PHE A 64 5.49 0.96 9.78
C PHE A 64 6.55 0.65 10.85
N PRO A 65 7.16 1.67 11.49
CA PRO A 65 8.19 1.43 12.49
C PRO A 65 7.64 0.61 13.67
N GLY A 66 8.37 -0.44 14.04
CA GLY A 66 8.00 -1.32 15.16
C GLY A 66 6.89 -2.34 14.86
N ARG A 67 6.44 -2.45 13.61
CA ARG A 67 5.47 -3.48 13.18
C ARG A 67 6.16 -4.79 12.84
N GLU A 68 6.38 -5.60 13.87
CA GLU A 68 7.02 -6.91 13.75
C GLU A 68 6.27 -7.88 12.84
N ASP A 69 4.95 -7.75 12.72
CA ASP A 69 4.13 -8.55 11.81
C ASP A 69 4.54 -8.39 10.34
N TYR A 70 4.84 -7.15 9.91
CA TYR A 70 5.31 -6.88 8.56
C TYR A 70 6.76 -7.28 8.33
N ILE A 71 7.62 -7.07 9.32
CA ILE A 71 9.03 -7.51 9.27
C ILE A 71 9.10 -9.04 9.20
N TYR A 72 8.29 -9.73 10.00
CA TYR A 72 8.18 -11.19 10.00
C TYR A 72 7.62 -11.71 8.68
N GLY A 73 6.57 -11.07 8.16
CA GLY A 73 6.02 -11.39 6.83
C GLY A 73 7.07 -11.25 5.74
N TRP A 74 7.86 -10.17 5.75
CA TRP A 74 8.96 -9.94 4.82
C TRP A 74 10.06 -10.99 4.94
N ASN A 75 10.52 -11.30 6.16
CA ASN A 75 11.58 -12.29 6.42
C ASN A 75 11.19 -13.72 6.02
N LYS A 76 9.89 -14.01 5.91
CA LYS A 76 9.38 -15.32 5.48
C LYS A 76 9.37 -15.52 3.98
N ILE A 77 9.42 -14.44 3.20
CA ILE A 77 9.41 -14.52 1.76
C ILE A 77 10.68 -15.25 1.32
N ASP A 78 10.49 -16.34 0.58
CA ASP A 78 11.59 -17.13 0.06
C ASP A 78 11.31 -17.55 -1.38
N PHE A 79 12.35 -17.43 -2.21
CA PHE A 79 12.34 -17.80 -3.62
C PHE A 79 13.24 -19.02 -3.88
N ASP A 80 13.90 -19.55 -2.85
CA ASP A 80 14.79 -20.71 -2.94
C ASP A 80 14.10 -22.00 -2.48
N THR A 81 14.65 -23.13 -2.93
CA THR A 81 14.20 -24.45 -2.45
C THR A 81 14.76 -24.72 -1.06
N LYS A 82 13.89 -25.17 -0.15
CA LYS A 82 14.26 -25.63 1.20
C LYS A 82 13.68 -27.01 1.50
N ILE A 83 14.38 -27.79 2.31
CA ILE A 83 13.83 -28.95 3.04
C ILE A 83 14.15 -28.73 4.52
N GLY A 84 13.12 -28.56 5.35
CA GLY A 84 13.30 -28.05 6.72
C GLY A 84 13.92 -26.66 6.70
N ASP A 85 14.95 -26.44 7.54
CA ASP A 85 15.65 -25.16 7.65
C ASP A 85 16.84 -25.02 6.68
N PHE A 86 17.13 -26.04 5.87
CA PHE A 86 18.28 -26.04 4.96
C PHE A 86 17.88 -25.55 3.56
N LYS A 87 18.57 -24.50 3.09
CA LYS A 87 18.53 -24.09 1.68
C LYS A 87 19.24 -25.15 0.84
N ILE A 88 18.55 -25.63 -0.20
CA ILE A 88 19.06 -26.66 -1.09
C ILE A 88 19.31 -26.05 -2.46
N ALA A 89 20.55 -26.15 -2.92
CA ALA A 89 20.87 -26.00 -4.32
C ALA A 89 20.34 -27.22 -5.06
N THR A 90 19.17 -27.08 -5.69
CA THR A 90 18.57 -28.13 -6.53
C THR A 90 18.48 -27.64 -7.96
N THR A 91 18.54 -28.58 -8.90
CA THR A 91 18.20 -28.37 -10.32
C THR A 91 16.81 -28.93 -10.64
N ASP A 92 16.05 -29.37 -9.63
CA ASP A 92 14.69 -29.85 -9.82
C ASP A 92 13.78 -28.71 -10.26
N ARG A 93 13.37 -28.81 -11.53
CA ARG A 93 12.51 -27.87 -12.23
C ARG A 93 11.22 -27.55 -11.49
N GLU A 94 10.52 -28.57 -10.99
CA GLU A 94 9.21 -28.38 -10.35
C GLU A 94 9.36 -27.77 -8.95
N HIS A 95 10.43 -28.11 -8.24
CA HIS A 95 10.76 -27.46 -6.98
C HIS A 95 11.11 -25.98 -7.16
N ILE A 96 11.92 -25.64 -8.16
CA ILE A 96 12.27 -24.24 -8.48
C ILE A 96 11.03 -23.44 -8.88
N LYS A 97 10.18 -23.99 -9.76
CA LYS A 97 8.90 -23.37 -10.14
C LYS A 97 8.03 -23.10 -8.93
N ARG A 98 7.89 -24.09 -8.05
CA ARG A 98 7.05 -23.98 -6.85
C ARG A 98 7.60 -22.93 -5.88
N ALA A 99 8.89 -22.95 -5.59
CA ALA A 99 9.54 -21.97 -4.72
C ALA A 99 9.36 -20.54 -5.27
N TRP A 100 9.57 -20.35 -6.57
CA TRP A 100 9.35 -19.07 -7.23
C TRP A 100 7.89 -18.58 -7.12
N LYS A 101 6.92 -19.45 -7.45
CA LYS A 101 5.49 -19.10 -7.35
C LYS A 101 5.08 -18.77 -5.92
N ASN A 102 5.56 -19.52 -4.94
CA ASN A 102 5.28 -19.28 -3.53
C ASN A 102 5.87 -17.94 -3.06
N GLY A 103 7.14 -17.66 -3.38
CA GLY A 103 7.77 -16.38 -3.05
C GLY A 103 7.05 -15.19 -3.67
N LEU A 104 6.63 -15.30 -4.95
CA LEU A 104 5.80 -14.27 -5.59
C LEU A 104 4.43 -14.11 -4.93
N PHE A 105 3.79 -15.21 -4.55
CA PHE A 105 2.50 -15.18 -3.87
C PHE A 105 2.61 -14.48 -2.51
N ASP A 106 3.62 -14.84 -1.71
CA ASP A 106 3.85 -14.26 -0.39
C ASP A 106 4.21 -12.77 -0.47
N LEU A 107 5.07 -12.39 -1.43
CA LEU A 107 5.40 -10.99 -1.69
C LEU A 107 4.15 -10.18 -2.08
N LYS A 108 3.34 -10.68 -3.02
CA LYS A 108 2.08 -10.02 -3.40
C LYS A 108 1.11 -9.93 -2.22
N GLY A 109 1.03 -10.96 -1.37
CA GLY A 109 0.22 -10.98 -0.17
C GLY A 109 0.63 -9.90 0.83
N LEU A 110 1.94 -9.77 1.07
CA LEU A 110 2.51 -8.72 1.93
C LEU A 110 2.19 -7.33 1.37
N LEU A 111 2.49 -7.08 0.09
CA LEU A 111 2.24 -5.78 -0.55
C LEU A 111 0.76 -5.40 -0.53
N LYS A 112 -0.16 -6.35 -0.76
CA LYS A 112 -1.61 -6.11 -0.65
C LYS A 112 -2.04 -5.77 0.78
N SER A 113 -1.45 -6.42 1.77
CA SER A 113 -1.73 -6.13 3.18
C SER A 113 -1.28 -4.73 3.56
N LEU A 114 -0.05 -4.36 3.17
CA LEU A 114 0.48 -3.00 3.33
C LEU A 114 -0.42 -1.97 2.65
N ARG A 115 -0.83 -2.24 1.40
CA ARG A 115 -1.73 -1.37 0.63
C ARG A 115 -3.04 -1.11 1.36
N ASN A 116 -3.68 -2.18 1.84
CA ASN A 116 -4.96 -2.08 2.55
C ASN A 116 -4.82 -1.25 3.82
N GLU A 117 -3.75 -1.45 4.59
CA GLU A 117 -3.52 -0.65 5.78
C GLU A 117 -3.25 0.83 5.45
N VAL A 118 -2.46 1.11 4.41
CA VAL A 118 -2.26 2.49 3.95
C VAL A 118 -3.57 3.16 3.55
N ILE A 119 -4.47 2.46 2.84
CA ILE A 119 -5.81 2.99 2.50
C ILE A 119 -6.59 3.33 3.77
N LEU A 120 -6.65 2.39 4.72
CA LEU A 120 -7.35 2.59 6.00
C LEU A 120 -6.77 3.72 6.84
N LEU A 121 -5.48 4.05 6.68
CA LEU A 121 -4.83 5.16 7.38
C LEU A 121 -5.00 6.51 6.67
N ILE A 122 -5.29 6.51 5.36
CA ILE A 122 -5.61 7.73 4.58
C ILE A 122 -7.08 8.12 4.74
N GLU A 123 -8.00 7.15 4.79
CA GLU A 123 -9.44 7.39 4.96
C GLU A 123 -9.85 8.24 6.18
N PRO A 124 -9.26 8.11 7.39
CA PRO A 124 -9.62 8.92 8.54
C PRO A 124 -9.23 10.41 8.44
N GLU A 125 -8.38 10.81 7.49
CA GLU A 125 -8.10 12.24 7.25
C GLU A 125 -9.29 12.94 6.56
N LYS A 126 -10.01 12.25 5.66
CA LYS A 126 -11.17 12.83 4.95
C LYS A 126 -12.37 13.11 5.86
N GLU A 127 -12.56 12.33 6.93
CA GLU A 127 -13.63 12.59 7.89
C GLU A 127 -13.31 13.70 8.89
N LYS A 128 -12.02 13.90 9.21
CA LYS A 128 -11.58 15.01 10.09
C LYS A 128 -11.69 16.37 9.40
N GLU A 129 -11.40 16.47 8.10
CA GLU A 129 -11.62 17.69 7.33
C GLU A 129 -13.10 18.00 7.12
N LYS A 130 -13.95 16.99 6.87
CA LYS A 130 -15.41 17.19 6.76
C LYS A 130 -16.06 17.63 8.07
N LYS A 131 -15.56 17.17 9.23
CA LYS A 131 -16.07 17.61 10.54
C LYS A 131 -15.64 19.04 10.93
N GLN A 132 -14.61 19.60 10.31
CA GLN A 132 -14.20 21.00 10.53
C GLN A 132 -14.95 22.00 9.64
N LEU A 133 -15.59 21.53 8.56
CA LEU A 133 -16.43 22.31 7.65
C LEU A 133 -17.93 22.27 8.02
N ILE A 134 -18.25 22.20 9.31
CA ILE A 134 -19.57 22.64 9.78
C ILE A 134 -19.41 24.11 10.13
N PRO A 135 -19.83 25.07 9.28
CA PRO A 135 -19.90 26.46 9.73
C PRO A 135 -20.74 26.49 11.00
N LYS A 136 -20.27 27.19 12.05
CA LYS A 136 -21.08 27.48 13.24
C LYS A 136 -22.40 28.05 12.76
N THR A 137 -23.42 27.20 12.64
CA THR A 137 -24.77 27.65 12.33
C THR A 137 -25.20 28.43 13.56
N LEU A 138 -25.45 29.74 13.41
CA LEU A 138 -26.01 30.55 14.48
C LEU A 138 -27.18 29.78 15.08
N SER A 139 -27.21 29.69 16.40
CA SER A 139 -28.28 28.95 17.05
C SER A 139 -29.61 29.63 16.72
N PHE A 140 -30.67 28.85 16.58
CA PHE A 140 -32.02 29.36 16.29
C PHE A 140 -32.45 30.47 17.27
N ILE A 141 -31.89 30.43 18.50
CA ILE A 141 -32.09 31.42 19.56
C ILE A 141 -31.45 32.77 19.22
N GLU A 142 -30.26 32.79 18.62
CA GLU A 142 -29.58 34.02 18.21
C GLU A 142 -30.29 34.70 17.03
N ILE A 143 -30.81 33.90 16.10
CA ILE A 143 -31.62 34.39 14.97
C ILE A 143 -32.92 35.03 15.48
N LEU A 144 -33.61 34.37 16.42
CA LEU A 144 -34.82 34.91 17.04
C LEU A 144 -34.54 36.21 17.82
N SER A 145 -33.39 36.31 18.51
CA SER A 145 -32.97 37.53 19.20
C SER A 145 -32.77 38.70 18.23
N TRP A 146 -32.12 38.47 17.09
CA TRP A 146 -31.94 39.48 16.04
C TRP A 146 -33.26 39.96 15.45
N ILE A 147 -34.18 39.03 15.14
CA ILE A 147 -35.50 39.36 14.59
C ILE A 147 -36.32 40.18 15.59
N ALA A 148 -36.31 39.79 16.87
CA ALA A 148 -37.00 40.53 17.93
C ALA A 148 -36.46 41.96 18.08
N GLY A 149 -35.13 42.14 17.97
CA GLY A 149 -34.49 43.46 17.98
C GLY A 149 -34.94 44.34 16.81
N ILE A 150 -34.97 43.79 15.59
CA ILE A 150 -35.42 44.52 14.40
C ILE A 150 -36.88 44.95 14.53
N ILE A 151 -37.77 44.04 14.95
CA ILE A 151 -39.19 44.32 15.14
C ILE A 151 -39.40 45.42 16.21
N GLY A 152 -38.70 45.33 17.34
CA GLY A 152 -38.78 46.35 18.40
C GLY A 152 -38.35 47.73 17.92
N THR A 153 -37.30 47.79 17.09
CA THR A 153 -36.79 49.07 16.55
C THR A 153 -37.78 49.69 15.55
N ILE A 154 -38.41 48.88 14.71
CA ILE A 154 -39.44 49.33 13.76
C ILE A 154 -40.67 49.87 14.52
N ILE A 155 -41.11 49.19 15.58
CA ILE A 155 -42.23 49.63 16.42
C ILE A 155 -41.89 50.95 17.13
N ALA A 156 -40.68 51.09 17.67
CA ALA A 156 -40.23 52.32 18.31
C ALA A 156 -40.16 53.51 17.33
N LEU A 157 -39.68 53.29 16.11
CA LEU A 157 -39.68 54.29 15.04
C LEU A 157 -41.12 54.68 14.65
N TYR A 158 -42.03 53.71 14.52
CA TYR A 158 -43.43 53.99 14.17
C TYR A 158 -44.18 54.76 15.28
N ALA A 159 -43.83 54.53 16.55
CA ALA A 159 -44.36 55.29 17.68
C ALA A 159 -43.77 56.71 17.79
N PHE A 160 -42.56 56.94 17.28
CA PHE A 160 -41.89 58.25 17.32
C PHE A 160 -42.37 59.21 16.21
N PHE A 161 -42.86 58.67 15.09
CA PHE A 161 -43.37 59.46 13.96
C PHE A 161 -44.90 59.69 13.98
N LYS A 162 -45.57 59.41 15.10
CA LYS A 162 -47.01 59.61 15.29
C LYS A 162 -47.26 60.57 16.45
#